data_AF-A0A7C1A3H4-F1
#
_entry.id   AF-A0A7C1A3H4-F1
#
_cell.length_a   1.000
_cell.length_b   1.000
_cell.length_c   1.000
_cell.angle_alpha   90.00
_cell.angle_beta   90.00
_cell.angle_gamma   90.00
#
_symmetry.space_group_name_H-M   'P 1'
#
loop_
_entity.id
_entity.type
_entity.pdbx_description
1 polymer ?
#
loop_
_entity_poly.entity_id
_entity_poly.type
_entity_poly.pdbx_seq_one_letter_code
_entity_poly.pdbx_strand_id
1 'polypeptide(L)' 'LYPEFSRFLKIRKENFIPHLTIGRAKFGLSDSEVELLKERNLTTSLFTIDRLILFESKLTPKGPIYTPLRTFLFK' A
#
# COMPACT_ATOMS: atom_id res chain seq x y z
N LEU A 1 -20.08 7.41 0.29
CA LEU A 1 -18.98 6.70 -0.39
C LEU A 1 -19.60 5.68 -1.33
N TYR A 2 -19.23 5.76 -2.60
CA TYR A 2 -19.78 5.09 -3.79
C TYR A 2 -20.36 3.67 -3.56
N PRO A 3 -21.71 3.52 -3.53
CA PRO A 3 -22.40 2.26 -3.28
C PRO A 3 -21.96 1.13 -4.23
N GLU A 4 -21.64 1.47 -5.48
CA GLU A 4 -21.23 0.53 -6.53
C GLU A 4 -19.99 -0.30 -6.17
N PHE A 5 -19.09 0.24 -5.34
CA PHE A 5 -17.86 -0.47 -4.92
C PHE A 5 -18.00 -1.18 -3.59
N SER A 6 -19.01 -0.84 -2.79
CA SER A 6 -19.18 -1.37 -1.42
C SER A 6 -19.43 -2.88 -1.39
N ARG A 7 -20.00 -3.45 -2.46
CA ARG A 7 -20.16 -4.90 -2.64
C ARG A 7 -18.83 -5.64 -2.79
N PHE A 8 -17.80 -5.00 -3.35
CA PHE A 8 -16.53 -5.63 -3.69
C PHE A 8 -15.37 -5.21 -2.78
N LEU A 9 -15.43 -3.99 -2.24
CA LEU A 9 -14.43 -3.43 -1.33
C LEU A 9 -15.03 -3.30 0.06
N LYS A 10 -14.74 -4.27 0.94
CA LYS A 10 -15.02 -4.18 2.39
C LYS A 10 -14.03 -3.25 3.09
N ILE A 11 -13.79 -2.07 2.54
CA ILE A 11 -12.92 -1.06 3.15
C ILE A 11 -13.84 -0.05 3.80
N ARG A 12 -13.82 -0.03 5.14
CA ARG A 12 -14.42 1.06 5.90
C ARG A 12 -13.44 2.23 5.91
N LYS A 13 -13.93 3.45 5.72
CA LYS A 13 -13.07 4.65 5.63
C LYS A 13 -12.23 4.82 6.90
N GLU A 14 -12.82 4.52 8.05
CA GLU A 14 -12.19 4.57 9.37
C GLU A 14 -11.01 3.58 9.52
N ASN A 15 -10.93 2.54 8.68
CA ASN A 15 -9.86 1.54 8.74
C ASN A 15 -8.74 1.81 7.73
N PHE A 16 -8.85 2.84 6.89
CA PHE A 16 -7.82 3.15 5.90
C PHE A 16 -6.70 3.97 6.53
N ILE A 17 -5.54 3.34 6.71
CA ILE A 17 -4.30 3.99 7.14
C ILE A 17 -3.38 4.07 5.92
N PRO A 18 -3.10 5.26 5.35
CA PRO A 18 -2.19 5.38 4.23
C PRO A 18 -0.77 5.01 4.67
N HIS A 19 -0.20 3.98 4.06
CA HIS A 19 1.14 3.50 4.38
C HIS A 19 1.83 2.95 3.12
N LEU A 20 3.16 2.96 3.14
CA LEU A 20 3.98 2.27 2.14
C LEU A 20 4.52 0.98 2.76
N THR A 21 4.19 -0.17 2.17
CA THR A 21 4.80 -1.44 2.58
C THR A 21 6.26 -1.45 2.15
N ILE A 22 7.20 -1.40 3.10
CA ILE A 22 8.65 -1.47 2.85
C ILE A 22 9.22 -2.90 2.93
N GLY A 23 8.46 -3.82 3.51
CA GLY A 23 8.86 -5.21 3.69
C GLY A 23 7.76 -6.02 4.39
N ARG A 24 7.92 -7.35 4.38
CA ARG A 24 7.06 -8.28 5.13
C ARG A 24 7.96 -9.28 5.84
N ALA A 25 7.82 -9.38 7.16
CA ALA A 25 8.55 -10.37 7.93
C ALA A 25 7.96 -11.77 7.63
N LYS A 26 8.83 -12.72 7.31
CA LYS A 26 8.43 -14.12 7.04
C LYS A 26 8.04 -14.86 8.33
N PHE A 27 8.64 -14.46 9.44
CA PHE A 27 8.38 -14.94 10.79
C PHE A 27 8.05 -13.74 11.68
N GLY A 28 7.57 -13.99 12.90
CA GLY A 28 7.40 -12.90 13.88
C GLY A 28 8.72 -12.19 14.14
N LEU A 29 8.65 -10.87 14.31
CA LEU A 29 9.78 -10.07 14.78
C LEU A 29 9.73 -10.05 16.31
N SER A 30 10.89 -10.13 16.95
CA SER A 30 11.03 -9.85 18.38
C SER A 30 10.84 -8.37 18.67
N ASP A 31 10.51 -8.03 19.91
CA ASP A 31 10.29 -6.64 20.33
C ASP A 31 11.51 -5.75 20.05
N SER A 32 12.73 -6.27 20.23
CA SER A 32 13.97 -5.54 19.95
C SER A 32 14.17 -5.27 18.46
N GLU A 33 13.81 -6.20 17.58
CA GLU A 33 13.87 -5.99 16.12
C GLU A 33 12.83 -4.95 15.67
N VAL A 34 11.65 -4.94 16.29
CA VAL A 34 10.63 -3.92 16.03
C VAL A 34 11.10 -2.54 16.47
N GLU A 35 11.70 -2.41 17.66
CA GLU A 35 12.24 -1.13 18.13
C GLU A 35 13.37 -0.62 17.23
N LEU A 36 14.29 -1.48 16.80
CA LEU A 36 15.33 -1.11 15.85
C LEU A 36 14.76 -0.54 14.53
N LEU A 37 13.63 -1.07 14.05
CA LEU A 37 12.97 -0.57 12.85
C LEU A 37 12.27 0.78 13.07
N LYS A 38 11.79 1.05 14.28
CA LYS A 38 11.18 2.35 14.66
C LYS A 38 12.23 3.44 14.83
N GLU A 39 13.39 3.11 15.37
CA GLU A 39 14.51 4.04 15.58
C GLU A 39 15.19 4.49 14.28
N ARG A 40 15.00 3.75 13.18
CA ARG A 40 15.49 4.16 11.87
C ARG A 40 14.71 5.39 11.39
N ASN A 41 15.36 6.55 11.46
CA ASN A 41 14.90 7.77 10.81
C ASN A 41 14.85 7.59 9.29
N LEU A 42 13.72 7.11 8.78
CA LEU A 42 13.44 7.07 7.35
C LEU A 42 13.16 8.50 6.89
N THR A 43 14.16 9.13 6.26
CA THR A 43 13.95 10.42 5.58
C THR A 43 13.10 10.19 4.33
N THR A 44 11.96 10.87 4.25
CA THR A 44 11.11 10.88 3.06
C THR A 44 11.02 12.31 2.53
N SER A 45 10.91 12.43 1.22
CA SER A 45 10.56 13.70 0.59
C SER A 45 9.05 13.85 0.54
N LEU A 46 8.57 15.08 0.71
CA LEU A 46 7.19 15.41 0.38
C LEU A 46 7.01 15.35 -1.13
N PHE A 47 5.85 14.90 -1.57
CA PHE A 47 5.46 14.89 -2.97
C PHE A 47 3.97 15.20 -3.11
N THR A 48 3.60 15.76 -4.26
CA THR A 48 2.21 16.00 -4.62
C THR A 48 1.64 14.77 -5.30
N ILE A 49 0.48 14.30 -4.82
CA ILE A 49 -0.25 13.23 -5.48
C ILE A 49 -0.96 13.81 -6.71
N ASP A 50 -0.50 13.45 -7.90
CA ASP A 50 -1.03 13.96 -9.17
C ASP A 50 -1.98 12.98 -9.88
N ARG A 51 -2.02 11.73 -9.44
CA ARG A 51 -2.83 10.69 -10.08
C ARG A 51 -3.19 9.52 -9.17
N LEU A 52 -4.26 8.84 -9.54
CA LEU A 52 -4.63 7.51 -9.06
C LEU A 52 -4.46 6.51 -10.20
N ILE A 53 -3.87 5.35 -9.91
CA ILE A 53 -3.70 4.28 -10.90
C ILE A 53 -4.42 3.02 -10.41
N LEU A 54 -5.27 2.45 -11.27
CA LEU A 54 -5.83 1.12 -11.08
C LEU A 54 -4.82 0.09 -11.61
N PHE A 55 -4.33 -0.78 -10.73
CA PHE A 55 -3.42 -1.87 -11.09
C PHE A 55 -4.12 -3.22 -11.08
N GLU A 56 -3.75 -4.09 -12.01
CA GLU A 56 -3.93 -5.54 -11.91
C GLU A 56 -2.72 -6.14 -11.20
N SER A 57 -2.95 -7.11 -10.31
CA SER A 57 -1.89 -7.89 -9.65
C SER A 57 -1.99 -9.36 -10.07
N LYS A 58 -0.98 -9.86 -10.80
CA LYS A 58 -0.87 -11.27 -11.19
C LYS A 58 0.25 -11.95 -10.43
N LEU A 59 -0.10 -12.88 -9.54
CA LEU A 59 0.91 -13.66 -8.79
C LEU A 59 1.57 -14.68 -9.72
N THR A 60 2.90 -14.72 -9.71
CA THR A 60 3.70 -15.73 -10.42
C THR A 60 4.67 -16.40 -9.44
N PRO A 61 5.27 -17.55 -9.81
CA PRO A 61 6.31 -18.16 -8.99
C PRO A 61 7.52 -17.26 -8.70
N LYS A 62 7.77 -16.24 -9.54
CA LYS A 62 8.85 -15.25 -9.36
C LYS A 62 8.43 -14.03 -8.53
N GLY A 63 7.16 -13.94 -8.15
CA GLY A 63 6.58 -12.79 -7.44
C GLY A 63 5.38 -12.17 -8.16
N PRO A 64 4.71 -11.18 -7.56
CA PRO A 64 3.59 -10.48 -8.18
C PRO A 64 4.09 -9.56 -9.30
N ILE A 65 3.37 -9.57 -10.41
CA ILE A 65 3.51 -8.59 -11.50
C ILE A 65 2.34 -7.61 -11.40
N TYR A 66 2.65 -6.32 -11.33
CA TYR A 66 1.67 -5.25 -11.27
C TYR A 66 1.57 -4.54 -12.62
N THR A 67 0.39 -4.58 -13.25
CA THR A 67 0.14 -3.96 -14.56
C THR A 67 -0.80 -2.78 -14.39
N PRO A 68 -0.43 -1.56 -14.81
CA PRO A 68 -1.35 -0.42 -14.78
C PRO A 68 -2.47 -0.63 -15.80
N LEU A 69 -3.72 -0.66 -15.35
CA LEU A 69 -4.91 -0.79 -16.21
C LEU A 69 -5.49 0.56 -16.61
N ARG A 70 -5.47 1.53 -15.68
CA ARG A 70 -6.02 2.87 -15.92
C ARG A 70 -5.39 3.90 -15.01
N THR A 71 -5.19 5.11 -15.53
CA THR A 71 -4.70 6.28 -14.78
C THR A 71 -5.77 7.36 -14.75
N PHE A 72 -5.96 7.97 -13.59
CA PHE A 72 -6.86 9.11 -13.36
C PHE A 72 -6.02 10.26 -12.81
N LEU A 73 -5.93 11.37 -13.55
CA LEU A 73 -5.19 12.54 -13.09
C LEU A 73 -6.05 13.36 -12.13
N PHE A 74 -5.44 13.83 -11.05
CA PHE A 74 -6.04 14.82 -10.18
C PHE A 74 -5.80 16.22 -10.75
N LYS A 75 -6.85 17.04 -10.73
CA LYS A 75 -6.80 18.44 -11.14
C LYS A 75 -6.59 19.32 -9.91
#